data_AF-A0A329B8L5-F1
#
_entry.id   AF-A0A329B8L5-F1
#
_cell.length_a   1.000
_cell.length_b   1.000
_cell.length_c   1.000
_cell.angle_alpha   90.00
_cell.angle_beta   90.00
_cell.angle_gamma   90.00
#
_symmetry.space_group_name_H-M   'P 1'
#
loop_
_entity.id
_entity.type
_entity.pdbx_description
1 polymer ?
#
loop_
_entity_poly.entity_id
_entity_poly.type
_entity_poly.pdbx_seq_one_letter_code
_entity_poly.pdbx_strand_id
1 'polypeptide(L)' 'MSVKREEDIKRWTARRKSALVLDIIQGKTTVAEASRAYDLSPS' A
#
# COMPACT_ATOMS: atom_id res chain seq x y z
N MET A 1 -2.21 -20.30 11.49
CA MET A 1 -2.87 -19.43 10.48
C MET A 1 -1.79 -18.63 9.78
N SER A 2 -1.29 -19.14 8.64
CA SER A 2 -0.24 -18.47 7.87
C SER A 2 -0.89 -17.31 7.13
N VAL A 3 -0.85 -16.12 7.72
CA VAL A 3 -1.23 -14.88 7.05
C VAL A 3 -0.26 -14.75 5.89
N LYS A 4 -0.73 -15.06 4.67
CA LYS A 4 -0.11 -14.63 3.42
C LYS A 4 0.00 -13.11 3.53
N ARG A 5 1.11 -12.62 4.08
CA ARG A 5 1.48 -11.21 3.92
C ARG A 5 1.66 -11.07 2.43
N GLU A 6 0.71 -10.35 1.84
CA GLU A 6 0.64 -9.98 0.44
C GLU A 6 2.06 -9.84 -0.10
N GLU A 7 2.39 -10.73 -1.04
CA GLU A 7 3.73 -10.97 -1.57
C GLU A 7 4.59 -9.71 -1.50
N ASP A 8 5.70 -9.76 -0.75
CA ASP A 8 6.64 -8.65 -0.54
C ASP A 8 6.70 -7.81 -1.82
N ILE A 9 6.12 -6.60 -1.80
CA ILE A 9 6.03 -5.77 -3.00
C ILE A 9 7.43 -5.31 -3.35
N LYS A 10 8.16 -6.13 -4.13
CA LYS A 10 9.53 -5.84 -4.55
C LYS A 10 9.60 -4.69 -5.55
N ARG A 11 8.47 -4.30 -6.15
CA ARG A 11 8.39 -3.22 -7.15
C ARG A 11 7.05 -2.49 -7.14
N TRP A 12 7.11 -1.18 -6.94
CA TRP A 12 5.99 -0.27 -7.13
C TRP A 12 5.78 0.06 -8.61
N THR A 13 4.96 -0.73 -9.28
CA THR A 13 4.51 -0.44 -10.64
C THR A 13 3.47 0.70 -10.64
N ALA A 14 3.35 1.42 -11.75
CA ALA A 14 2.40 2.52 -11.89
C ALA A 14 0.96 2.10 -11.55
N ARG A 15 0.54 0.91 -12.02
CA ARG A 15 -0.77 0.34 -11.72
C ARG A 15 -1.04 0.19 -10.21
N ARG A 16 -0.04 -0.25 -9.44
CA ARG A 16 -0.18 -0.46 -7.99
C ARG A 16 -0.23 0.87 -7.24
N LYS A 17 0.61 1.83 -7.63
CA LYS A 17 0.57 3.21 -7.06
C LYS A 17 -0.81 3.82 -7.24
N SER A 18 -1.38 3.73 -8.44
CA SER A 18 -2.73 4.26 -8.71
C SER A 18 -3.81 3.57 -7.89
N ALA A 19 -3.76 2.24 -7.74
CA ALA A 19 -4.72 1.52 -6.91
C ALA A 19 -4.64 1.97 -5.44
N LEU A 20 -3.43 2.09 -4.88
CA LEU A 20 -3.24 2.55 -3.51
C LEU A 20 -3.76 3.98 -3.31
N VAL A 21 -3.46 4.88 -4.24
CA VAL A 21 -3.93 6.28 -4.17
C VAL A 21 -5.46 6.36 -4.22
N LEU A 22 -6.12 5.52 -5.03
CA LEU A 22 -7.58 5.46 -5.09
C LEU A 22 -8.17 5.00 -3.75
N ASP A 23 -7.59 3.99 -3.11
CA ASP A 23 -8.05 3.51 -1.81
C ASP A 23 -7.86 4.57 -0.71
N ILE A 24 -6.80 5.37 -0.78
CA ILE A 24 -6.56 6.51 0.12
C ILE A 24 -7.62 7.60 -0.07
N ILE A 25 -7.87 8.00 -1.32
CA ILE A 25 -8.86 9.05 -1.64
C ILE A 25 -10.28 8.60 -1.28
N GLN A 26 -10.58 7.31 -1.45
CA GLN A 26 -11.88 6.73 -1.06
C GLN A 26 -12.01 6.50 0.45
N GLY A 27 -10.97 6.76 1.24
CA GLY A 27 -10.99 6.60 2.70
C GLY A 27 -10.98 5.15 3.18
N LYS A 28 -10.64 4.19 2.32
CA LYS A 28 -10.52 2.77 2.70
C LYS A 28 -9.23 2.46 3.46
N THR A 29 -8.18 3.23 3.19
CA THR A 29 -6.91 3.17 3.90
C THR A 29 -6.37 4.58 4.11
N THR A 30 -5.58 4.77 5.15
CA THR A 30 -4.89 6.05 5.38
C THR A 30 -3.47 6.02 4.85
N VAL A 31 -2.90 7.19 4.56
CA VAL A 31 -1.49 7.32 4.16
C VAL A 31 -0.55 6.69 5.21
N ALA A 32 -0.87 6.84 6.50
CA ALA A 32 -0.08 6.29 7.59
C ALA A 32 -0.12 4.76 7.65
N GLU A 33 -1.28 4.14 7.42
CA GLU A 33 -1.42 2.68 7.37
C GLU A 33 -0.73 2.10 6.13
N ALA A 34 -0.92 2.72 4.96
CA ALA A 34 -0.26 2.34 3.73
C ALA A 34 1.27 2.45 3.85
N SER A 35 1.77 3.52 4.48
CA SER A 35 3.19 3.73 4.74
C SER A 35 3.79 2.60 5.57
N ARG A 36 3.13 2.20 6.67
CA ARG A 36 3.57 1.08 7.51
C ARG A 36 3.46 -0.28 6.82
N ALA A 37 2.40 -0.49 6.04
CA ALA A 37 2.15 -1.76 5.36
C ALA A 37 3.16 -2.03 4.24
N TYR A 38 3.59 -0.97 3.54
CA TYR A 38 4.43 -1.08 2.35
C TYR A 38 5.83 -0.48 2.50
N ASP A 39 6.21 -0.11 3.73
CA ASP A 39 7.47 0.57 4.06
C ASP A 39 7.75 1.78 3.15
N LEU A 40 6.67 2.52 2.83
CA LEU A 40 6.75 3.73 2.03
C LEU A 40 7.10 4.89 2.95
N SER A 41 8.20 5.58 2.69
CA SER A 41 8.51 6.83 3.39
C SER A 41 7.40 7.86 3.16
N PRO A 42 6.86 8.48 4.22
CA PRO A 42 5.99 9.64 4.07
C PRO A 42 6.88 10.82 3.65
N SER A 43 6.93 11.12 2.35
CA SER A 43 7.55 12.35 1.83
C SER A 43 6.51 13.46 1.71
#